data_AF-A0A433RJG0-F1
#
_entry.id   AF-A0A433RJG0-F1
#
_cell.length_a   1.000
_cell.length_b   1.000
_cell.length_c   1.000
_cell.angle_alpha   90.00
_cell.angle_beta   90.00
_cell.angle_gamma   90.00
#
_symmetry.space_group_name_H-M   'P 1'
#
loop_
_entity.id
_entity.type
_entity.pdbx_description
1 polymer ?
#
loop_
_entity_poly.entity_id
_entity_poly.type
_entity_poly.pdbx_seq_one_letter_code
_entity_poly.pdbx_strand_id
1 'polypeptide(L)'
;MLGLHSTSETMNLIKSHRDWMPTFHKEGTVRIEEKVDDLSPECRKSAYISLDQDGNLSLFDGPPRKEKVMRTFFQLDVKALESSMSKEKLRELADGIRITDRDEYNSVLSSFSDYAKEPAKDVMRPSP
;
A
#
# COMPACT_ATOMS: atom_id res chain seq x y z
N MET A 1 -11.39 -7.83 -20.64
CA MET A 1 -12.80 -7.39 -20.73
C MET A 1 -13.60 -8.12 -19.66
N LEU A 2 -14.27 -7.38 -18.77
CA LEU A 2 -15.18 -7.94 -17.76
C LEU A 2 -16.56 -8.15 -18.39
N GLY A 3 -17.30 -9.19 -18.00
CA GLY A 3 -18.65 -9.46 -18.52
C GLY A 3 -19.03 -10.94 -18.58
N LEU A 4 -20.16 -11.23 -19.24
CA LEU A 4 -20.58 -12.59 -19.57
C LEU A 4 -19.73 -13.13 -20.73
N HIS A 5 -19.17 -14.32 -20.54
CA HIS A 5 -18.38 -15.04 -21.53
C HIS A 5 -18.79 -16.51 -21.51
N SER A 6 -18.66 -17.19 -22.65
CA SER A 6 -18.79 -18.65 -22.69
C SER A 6 -17.63 -19.32 -21.96
N THR A 7 -17.83 -20.55 -21.50
CA THR A 7 -16.80 -21.35 -20.83
C THR A 7 -15.51 -21.44 -21.67
N SER A 8 -15.65 -21.59 -22.99
CA SER A 8 -14.51 -21.68 -23.91
C SER A 8 -13.73 -20.37 -24.01
N GLU A 9 -14.43 -19.24 -24.07
CA GLU A 9 -13.81 -17.91 -24.09
C GLU A 9 -13.10 -17.60 -22.78
N THR A 10 -13.73 -17.88 -21.64
CA THR A 10 -13.11 -17.72 -20.32
C THR A 10 -11.88 -18.60 -20.17
N MET A 11 -11.93 -19.85 -20.63
CA MET A 11 -10.80 -20.78 -20.53
C MET A 11 -9.63 -20.35 -21.43
N ASN A 12 -9.91 -19.85 -22.64
CA ASN A 12 -8.88 -19.33 -23.54
C ASN A 12 -8.23 -18.06 -22.98
N LEU A 13 -9.03 -17.18 -22.38
CA LEU A 13 -8.56 -15.95 -21.74
C LEU A 13 -7.65 -16.23 -20.54
N ILE A 14 -8.03 -17.16 -19.65
CA ILE A 14 -7.18 -17.56 -18.51
C ILE A 14 -5.88 -18.20 -19.02
N LYS A 15 -5.94 -19.00 -20.09
CA LYS A 15 -4.74 -19.63 -20.67
C LYS A 15 -3.76 -18.64 -21.30
N SER A 16 -4.24 -17.50 -21.83
CA SER A 16 -3.39 -16.48 -22.43
C SER A 16 -2.71 -15.57 -21.41
N HIS A 17 -3.13 -15.60 -20.14
CA HIS A 17 -2.56 -14.80 -19.05
C HIS A 17 -2.16 -15.70 -17.89
N ARG A 18 -0.91 -16.21 -17.93
CA ARG A 18 -0.37 -17.17 -16.95
C ARG A 18 -0.27 -16.62 -15.53
N ASP A 19 -0.20 -15.30 -15.39
CA ASP A 19 -0.03 -14.60 -14.11
C ASP A 19 -1.37 -14.32 -13.41
N TRP A 20 -2.49 -14.66 -14.05
CA TRP A 20 -3.83 -14.52 -13.51
C TRP A 20 -4.20 -15.70 -12.62
N MET A 21 -4.75 -15.40 -11.45
CA MET A 21 -5.23 -16.35 -10.45
C MET A 21 -6.76 -16.43 -10.49
N PRO A 22 -7.35 -17.41 -11.22
CA PRO A 22 -8.79 -17.57 -11.28
C PRO A 22 -9.35 -18.26 -10.02
N THR A 23 -10.44 -17.72 -9.49
CA THR A 23 -11.29 -18.34 -8.47
C THR A 23 -12.66 -18.62 -9.09
N PHE A 24 -13.06 -19.89 -9.08
CA PHE A 24 -14.33 -20.36 -9.64
C PHE A 24 -15.39 -20.44 -8.52
N HIS A 25 -16.49 -19.73 -8.71
CA HIS A 25 -17.63 -19.77 -7.79
C HIS A 25 -18.71 -20.71 -8.32
N LYS A 26 -19.42 -21.38 -7.40
CA LYS A 26 -20.48 -22.36 -7.76
C LYS A 26 -21.64 -21.74 -8.55
N GLU A 27 -21.79 -20.42 -8.50
CA GLU A 27 -22.82 -19.63 -9.18
C GLU A 27 -22.49 -19.36 -10.66
N GLY A 28 -21.43 -19.98 -11.21
CA GLY A 28 -21.02 -19.77 -12.60
C GLY A 28 -20.22 -18.48 -12.83
N THR A 29 -19.81 -17.82 -11.76
CA THR A 29 -18.96 -16.62 -11.81
C THR A 29 -17.49 -17.00 -11.64
N VAL A 30 -16.62 -16.36 -12.40
CA VAL A 30 -15.17 -16.49 -12.26
C VAL A 30 -14.60 -15.13 -11.83
N ARG A 31 -13.95 -15.09 -10.68
CA ARG A 31 -13.13 -13.94 -10.27
C ARG A 31 -11.72 -14.19 -10.73
N ILE A 32 -11.10 -13.23 -11.39
CA ILE A 32 -9.71 -13.31 -11.81
C ILE A 32 -8.94 -12.20 -11.11
N GLU A 33 -7.85 -12.56 -10.47
CA GLU A 33 -6.94 -11.62 -9.82
C GLU A 33 -5.58 -11.65 -10.50
N GLU A 34 -5.06 -10.49 -10.82
CA GLU A 34 -3.67 -10.31 -11.24
C GLU A 34 -2.94 -9.61 -10.11
N LYS A 35 -1.82 -10.18 -9.66
CA LYS A 35 -0.94 -9.50 -8.74
C LYS A 35 0.00 -8.61 -9.53
N VAL A 36 -0.21 -7.30 -9.43
CA VAL A 36 0.70 -6.31 -9.98
C VAL A 36 1.60 -5.84 -8.84
N ASP A 37 2.91 -6.06 -8.98
CA ASP A 37 3.91 -5.70 -7.98
C ASP A 37 4.26 -4.20 -8.01
N ASP A 38 3.23 -3.34 -8.04
CA ASP A 38 3.36 -1.90 -8.29
C ASP A 38 2.26 -1.12 -7.56
N LEU A 39 2.48 0.19 -7.38
CA LEU A 39 1.47 1.10 -6.89
C LEU A 39 0.39 1.31 -7.97
N SER A 40 -0.89 1.31 -7.56
CA SER A 40 -1.97 1.61 -8.50
C SER A 40 -1.76 2.99 -9.15
N PRO A 41 -2.17 3.19 -10.42
CA PRO A 41 -2.06 4.49 -11.08
C PRO A 41 -2.67 5.65 -10.30
N GLU A 42 -3.73 5.39 -9.54
CA GLU A 42 -4.39 6.34 -8.64
C GLU A 42 -3.50 6.64 -7.43
N CYS A 43 -2.96 5.59 -6.79
CA CYS A 43 -2.04 5.72 -5.67
C CYS A 43 -0.83 6.57 -6.08
N ARG A 44 -0.25 6.33 -7.26
CA ARG A 44 0.86 7.15 -7.78
C ARG A 44 0.52 8.61 -8.02
N LYS A 45 -0.75 9.03 -8.10
CA LYS A 45 -1.14 10.44 -8.31
C LYS A 45 -1.33 11.21 -7.01
N SER A 46 -1.71 10.52 -5.94
CA SER A 46 -2.16 11.16 -4.70
C SER A 46 -1.61 10.55 -3.42
N ALA A 47 -0.78 9.51 -3.46
CA ALA A 47 -0.26 8.86 -2.26
C ALA A 47 0.66 9.77 -1.41
N TYR A 48 0.35 9.87 -0.12
CA TYR A 48 1.23 10.46 0.88
C TYR A 48 1.38 9.53 2.08
N ILE A 49 2.58 9.40 2.63
CA ILE A 49 2.81 8.75 3.93
C ILE A 49 2.92 9.82 5.01
N SER A 50 2.18 9.66 6.10
CA SER A 50 2.19 10.58 7.25
C SER A 50 1.76 9.85 8.52
N LEU A 51 1.67 10.59 9.63
CA LEU A 51 1.05 10.13 10.86
C LEU A 51 -0.47 10.33 10.79
N ASP A 52 -1.22 9.31 11.19
CA ASP A 52 -2.64 9.48 11.51
C ASP A 52 -2.86 10.04 12.93
N GLN A 53 -4.12 10.25 13.29
CA GLN A 53 -4.51 10.82 14.59
C GLN A 53 -4.05 9.98 15.79
N ASP A 54 -3.83 8.68 15.59
CA ASP A 54 -3.42 7.74 16.63
C ASP A 54 -1.89 7.55 16.67
N GLY A 55 -1.15 8.30 15.85
CA GLY A 55 0.31 8.22 15.75
C GLY A 55 0.79 6.99 14.98
N ASN A 56 -0.04 6.42 14.10
CA ASN A 56 0.42 5.37 13.19
C ASN A 56 0.98 5.97 11.91
N LEU A 57 2.06 5.36 11.42
CA LEU A 57 2.52 5.58 10.07
C LEU A 57 1.47 4.99 9.12
N SER A 58 0.92 5.84 8.27
CA SER A 58 -0.22 5.52 7.40
C SER A 58 -0.04 6.12 6.01
N LEU A 59 -0.55 5.43 4.99
CA LEU A 59 -0.64 5.87 3.61
C LEU A 59 -2.02 6.49 3.36
N PHE A 60 -2.04 7.66 2.73
CA PHE A 60 -3.23 8.47 2.47
C PHE A 60 -3.45 8.70 0.97
N ASP A 61 -4.72 8.74 0.56
CA ASP A 61 -5.16 9.25 -0.75
C ASP A 61 -5.31 10.78 -0.68
N GLY A 62 -4.23 11.47 -1.02
CA GLY A 62 -4.07 12.91 -0.94
C GLY A 62 -3.36 13.36 0.34
N PRO A 63 -3.20 14.69 0.52
CA PRO A 63 -2.55 15.23 1.71
C PRO A 63 -3.24 14.77 3.01
N PRO A 64 -2.49 14.52 4.09
CA PRO A 64 -2.99 13.86 5.30
C PRO A 64 -4.15 14.59 5.99
N ARG A 65 -4.32 15.91 5.74
CA ARG A 65 -5.43 16.73 6.26
C ARG A 65 -6.83 16.32 5.80
N LYS A 66 -6.95 15.43 4.80
CA LYS A 66 -8.24 14.95 4.26
C LYS A 66 -8.64 13.55 4.76
N GLU A 67 -7.81 12.92 5.60
CA GLU A 67 -8.08 11.67 6.32
C GLU A 67 -8.64 10.51 5.47
N LYS A 68 -8.15 10.38 4.23
CA LYS A 68 -8.42 9.18 3.42
C LYS A 68 -7.32 8.15 3.63
N VAL A 69 -7.29 7.53 4.79
CA VAL A 69 -6.33 6.45 5.08
C VAL A 69 -6.61 5.27 4.14
N MET A 70 -5.63 4.94 3.30
CA MET A 70 -5.65 3.77 2.43
C MET A 70 -5.12 2.54 3.15
N ARG A 71 -4.05 2.71 3.92
CA ARG A 71 -3.37 1.63 4.63
C ARG A 71 -2.63 2.16 5.85
N THR A 72 -2.85 1.53 7.00
CA THR A 72 -2.08 1.75 8.21
C THR A 72 -0.98 0.70 8.33
N PHE A 73 0.22 1.12 8.73
CA PHE A 73 1.40 0.25 8.84
C PHE A 73 1.66 -0.16 10.29
N PHE A 74 2.22 0.76 11.08
CA PHE A 74 2.61 0.51 12.47
C PHE A 74 2.60 1.82 13.27
N GLN A 75 2.45 1.69 14.58
CA GLN A 75 2.50 2.84 15.48
C GLN A 75 3.94 3.28 15.73
N LEU A 76 4.22 4.58 15.59
CA LEU A 76 5.53 5.14 15.90
C LEU A 76 5.66 5.46 17.39
N ASP A 77 6.83 5.21 17.96
CA ASP A 77 7.25 5.86 19.20
C ASP A 77 7.66 7.30 18.87
N VAL A 78 6.67 8.21 18.94
CA VAL A 78 6.85 9.64 18.64
C VAL A 78 7.97 10.26 19.49
N LYS A 79 8.16 9.80 20.73
CA LYS A 79 9.22 10.35 21.60
C LYS A 79 10.61 9.97 21.09
N ALA A 80 10.79 8.72 20.68
CA ALA A 80 12.04 8.26 20.07
C ALA A 80 12.28 8.98 18.74
N LEU A 81 11.24 9.10 17.92
CA LEU A 81 11.29 9.77 16.63
C LEU A 81 11.72 11.25 16.74
N GLU A 82 11.10 12.00 17.65
CA GLU A 82 11.42 13.42 17.89
C GLU A 82 12.84 13.63 18.42
N SER A 83 13.37 12.66 19.15
CA SER A 83 14.71 12.73 19.75
C SER A 83 15.82 12.36 18.76
N SER A 84 15.52 11.48 17.80
CA SER A 84 16.51 10.90 16.88
C SER A 84 16.51 11.54 15.49
N MET A 85 15.41 12.15 15.06
CA MET A 85 15.30 12.74 13.72
C MET A 85 15.52 14.25 13.70
N SER A 86 15.94 14.76 12.54
CA SER A 86 16.01 16.21 12.32
C SER A 86 14.59 16.80 12.28
N LYS A 87 14.48 18.07 12.70
CA LYS A 87 13.22 18.83 12.60
C LYS A 87 12.65 18.88 11.19
N GLU A 88 13.53 18.87 10.19
CA GLU A 88 13.16 18.85 8.78
C GLU A 88 12.44 17.55 8.41
N LYS A 89 12.98 16.38 8.77
CA LYS A 89 12.35 15.08 8.52
C LYS A 89 11.02 14.91 9.26
N LEU A 90 10.95 15.39 10.51
CA LEU A 90 9.69 15.40 11.27
C LEU A 90 8.63 16.26 10.58
N ARG A 91 9.04 17.41 10.04
CA ARG A 91 8.16 18.28 9.28
C ARG A 91 7.71 17.65 7.97
N GLU A 92 8.60 17.01 7.22
CA GLU A 92 8.24 16.27 6.01
C GLU A 92 7.21 15.18 6.31
N LEU A 93 7.41 14.41 7.39
CA LEU A 93 6.45 13.40 7.82
C LEU A 93 5.09 14.02 8.17
N ALA A 94 5.08 15.15 8.89
CA ALA A 94 3.86 15.84 9.30
C ALA A 94 3.12 16.53 8.12
N ASP A 95 3.85 17.12 7.18
CA ASP A 95 3.29 17.72 5.97
C ASP A 95 2.83 16.64 4.96
N GLY A 96 3.38 15.43 5.09
CA GLY A 96 3.09 14.26 4.28
C GLY A 96 4.16 14.04 3.22
N ILE A 97 4.78 12.86 3.23
CA ILE A 97 5.81 12.47 2.27
C ILE A 97 5.13 11.94 1.01
N ARG A 98 5.33 12.60 -0.13
CA ARG A 98 4.76 12.17 -1.41
C ARG A 98 5.41 10.86 -1.87
N ILE A 99 4.59 9.90 -2.29
CA ILE A 99 5.04 8.61 -2.82
C ILE A 99 4.64 8.47 -4.29
N THR A 100 5.63 8.44 -5.19
CA THR A 100 5.40 8.35 -6.63
C THR A 100 5.70 6.97 -7.21
N ASP A 101 6.52 6.18 -6.51
CA ASP A 101 6.85 4.82 -6.87
C ASP A 101 7.04 3.90 -5.66
N ARG A 102 7.29 2.62 -5.95
CA ARG A 102 7.49 1.57 -4.96
C ARG A 102 8.80 1.72 -4.18
N ASP A 103 9.85 2.25 -4.79
CA ASP A 103 11.15 2.37 -4.13
C ASP A 103 11.09 3.46 -3.05
N GLU A 104 10.44 4.57 -3.35
CA GLU A 104 10.11 5.62 -2.36
C GLU A 104 9.25 5.08 -1.23
N TYR A 105 8.20 4.32 -1.56
CA TYR A 105 7.34 3.66 -0.58
C TYR A 105 8.15 2.79 0.39
N ASN A 106 9.01 1.90 -0.13
CA ASN A 106 9.82 0.99 0.69
C ASN A 106 10.89 1.73 1.50
N SER A 107 11.50 2.76 0.91
CA SER A 107 12.51 3.60 1.55
C SER A 107 11.95 4.36 2.75
N VAL A 108 10.75 4.94 2.60
CA VAL A 108 10.05 5.63 3.68
C VAL A 108 9.70 4.65 4.81
N LEU A 109 9.08 3.51 4.49
CA LEU A 109 8.75 2.51 5.52
C LEU A 109 9.99 2.03 6.28
N SER A 110 11.09 1.79 5.58
CA SER A 110 12.36 1.36 6.18
C SER A 110 12.92 2.45 7.10
N SER A 111 12.90 3.72 6.65
CA SER A 111 13.40 4.87 7.41
C SER A 111 12.70 5.08 8.75
N PHE A 112 11.43 4.68 8.86
CA PHE A 112 10.63 4.86 10.08
C PHE A 112 10.48 3.57 10.91
N SER A 113 10.88 2.42 10.37
CA SER A 113 10.70 1.11 11.02
C SER A 113 11.47 0.94 12.34
N ASP A 114 12.64 1.57 12.47
CA ASP A 114 13.44 1.56 13.70
C ASP A 114 12.73 2.25 14.87
N TYR A 115 11.69 3.05 14.58
CA TYR A 115 10.89 3.78 15.57
C TYR A 115 9.52 3.14 15.81
N ALA A 116 9.27 1.93 15.31
CA ALA A 116 8.02 1.23 15.55
C ALA A 116 7.91 0.77 17.02
N LYS A 117 6.78 1.01 17.68
CA LYS A 117 6.55 0.58 19.07
C LYS A 117 6.55 -0.94 19.25
N GLU A 118 6.11 -1.66 18.23
CA GLU A 118 6.19 -3.11 18.13
C GLU A 118 7.04 -3.48 16.92
N PRO A 119 7.79 -4.60 16.96
CA PRO A 119 8.63 -5.00 15.84
C PRO A 119 7.75 -5.16 14.59
N ALA A 120 7.97 -4.31 13.58
CA ALA A 120 7.22 -4.25 12.32
C ALA A 120 7.39 -5.49 11.41
N LYS A 121 7.74 -6.65 11.99
CA LYS A 121 8.09 -7.92 11.32
C LYS A 121 6.97 -8.47 10.42
N ASP A 122 5.72 -8.10 10.65
CA ASP A 122 4.60 -8.48 9.79
C ASP A 122 4.31 -7.48 8.65
N VAL A 123 4.74 -6.23 8.80
CA VAL A 123 4.45 -5.14 7.84
C VAL A 123 5.57 -5.00 6.80
N MET A 124 6.82 -5.29 7.18
CA MET A 124 7.98 -5.23 6.30
C MET A 124 8.12 -6.44 5.36
N ARG A 125 7.21 -7.41 5.42
CA ARG A 125 7.18 -8.47 4.42
C ARG A 125 6.70 -7.85 3.12
N PRO A 126 7.45 -7.94 2.01
CA PRO A 126 6.91 -7.58 0.70
C PRO A 126 5.61 -8.36 0.54
N SER A 127 4.54 -7.67 0.18
CA SER A 127 3.28 -8.34 -0.12
C SER A 127 3.57 -9.32 -1.27
N PRO A 128 3.33 -10.63 -1.10
CA PRO A 128 3.62 -11.62 -2.15
C PRO A 128 2.65 -11.49 -3.32
#